data_AF-A0A397VCT7-F1
#
_entry.id   AF-A0A397VCT7-F1
#
_cell.length_a   1.000
_cell.length_b   1.000
_cell.length_c   1.000
_cell.angle_alpha   90.00
_cell.angle_beta   90.00
_cell.angle_gamma   90.00
#
_symmetry.space_group_name_H-M   'P 1'
#
loop_
_entity.id
_entity.type
_entity.pdbx_description
1 polymer ?
#
loop_
_entity_poly.entity_id
_entity_poly.type
_entity_poly.pdbx_seq_one_letter_code
_entity_poly.pdbx_strand_id
1 'polypeptide(L)' 'WVTPKENAERKIFPNIGRGSSRHIVQKTLDGNVVQIWNSISLAGKMLKIAGNSISECCWWLALDVLRRLH' A
#
# COMPACT_ATOMS: atom_id res chain seq x y z
N TRP A 1 10.00 20.65 11.52
CA TRP A 1 8.69 20.38 12.14
C TRP A 1 7.73 19.99 11.05
N VAL A 2 7.45 18.70 10.93
CA VAL A 2 6.53 18.17 9.92
C VAL A 2 5.13 18.16 10.53
N THR A 3 4.11 18.57 9.78
CA THR A 3 2.76 18.72 10.34
C THR A 3 2.18 17.36 10.77
N PRO A 4 1.28 17.31 11.79
CA PRO A 4 0.65 16.07 12.24
C PRO A 4 -0.07 15.31 11.11
N LYS A 5 -0.55 16.04 10.09
CA LYS A 5 -1.21 15.51 8.90
C LYS A 5 -0.25 14.70 8.01
N GLU A 6 0.95 15.22 7.78
CA GLU A 6 1.98 14.53 6.99
C GLU A 6 2.54 13.30 7.72
N ASN A 7 2.54 13.31 9.06
CA ASN A 7 2.91 12.14 9.88
C ASN A 7 1.82 11.05 9.88
N ALA A 8 0.54 11.41 9.67
CA ALA A 8 -0.54 10.44 9.50
C ALA A 8 -0.44 9.70 8.15
N GLU A 9 -0.01 10.39 7.10
CA GLU A 9 0.26 9.78 5.78
C GLU A 9 1.49 8.86 5.81
N ARG A 10 2.51 9.19 6.62
CA ARG A 10 3.69 8.33 6.85
C ARG A 10 3.43 7.10 7.72
N LYS A 11 2.33 7.06 8.49
CA LYS A 11 1.92 5.90 9.31
C LYS A 11 1.33 4.73 8.51
N ILE A 12 1.18 4.86 7.19
CA ILE A 12 0.63 3.79 6.33
C ILE A 12 1.60 2.60 6.20
N PHE A 13 2.86 2.75 6.61
CA PHE A 13 3.82 1.64 6.69
C PHE A 13 4.02 1.22 8.16
N PRO A 14 3.15 0.35 8.71
CA PRO A 14 3.42 -0.22 10.02
C PRO A 14 4.69 -1.06 9.95
N ASN A 15 5.44 -0.98 11.04
CA ASN A 15 6.69 -1.67 11.30
C ASN A 15 6.64 -3.14 10.85
N ILE A 16 7.68 -3.60 10.14
CA ILE A 16 7.81 -4.91 9.51
C ILE A 16 7.99 -5.99 10.59
N GLY A 17 6.95 -6.23 11.38
CA GLY A 17 6.82 -7.42 12.19
C GLY A 17 6.34 -8.58 11.31
N ARG A 18 6.98 -9.75 11.42
CA ARG A 18 6.68 -10.96 10.62
C ARG A 18 5.23 -11.50 10.74
N GLY A 19 4.34 -10.82 11.46
CA GLY A 19 2.96 -11.26 11.73
C GLY A 19 1.85 -10.23 11.50
N SER A 20 2.12 -9.06 10.93
CA SER A 20 1.05 -8.09 10.63
C SER A 20 0.48 -8.34 9.22
N SER A 21 -0.81 -8.68 9.15
CA SER A 21 -1.58 -8.78 7.91
C SER A 21 -1.48 -7.46 7.15
N ARG A 22 -0.76 -7.44 6.03
CA ARG A 22 -0.66 -6.25 5.17
C ARG A 22 -2.00 -6.04 4.46
N HIS A 23 -2.66 -4.93 4.79
CA HIS A 23 -3.84 -4.47 4.08
C HIS A 23 -3.40 -3.82 2.75
N ILE A 24 -4.22 -3.98 1.71
CA ILE A 24 -3.98 -3.38 0.40
C ILE A 24 -5.03 -2.32 0.13
N VAL A 25 -4.57 -1.11 -0.18
CA VAL A 25 -5.44 -0.01 -0.59
C VAL A 25 -5.41 0.07 -2.11
N GLN A 26 -6.55 -0.19 -2.75
CA GLN A 26 -6.74 0.01 -4.17
C GLN A 26 -7.13 1.46 -4.43
N LYS A 27 -6.41 2.10 -5.34
CA LYS A 27 -6.66 3.48 -5.76
C LYS A 27 -6.93 3.56 -7.25
N THR A 28 -7.70 4.57 -7.65
CA THR A 28 -7.78 4.98 -9.06
C THR A 28 -6.48 5.68 -9.47
N LEU A 29 -6.31 5.89 -10.78
CA LEU A 29 -5.18 6.67 -11.31
C LEU A 29 -5.19 8.13 -10.83
N ASP A 30 -6.36 8.64 -10.47
CA ASP A 30 -6.55 9.97 -9.87
C ASP A 30 -6.16 10.01 -8.38
N GLY A 31 -5.82 8.87 -7.79
CA GLY A 31 -5.41 8.75 -6.39
C GLY A 31 -6.56 8.52 -5.40
N ASN A 32 -7.81 8.47 -5.87
CA ASN A 32 -8.98 8.21 -5.04
C ASN A 32 -9.02 6.75 -4.58
N VAL A 33 -9.34 6.51 -3.31
CA VAL A 33 -9.45 5.14 -2.76
C VAL A 33 -10.72 4.48 -3.27
N VAL A 34 -10.57 3.33 -3.91
CA VAL A 34 -11.69 2.50 -4.38
C VAL A 34 -12.08 1.52 -3.28
N GLN A 35 -11.09 0.80 -2.74
CA GLN A 35 -11.35 -0.29 -1.80
C GLN A 35 -10.11 -0.61 -0.95
N ILE A 36 -10.35 -1.17 0.24
CA ILE A 36 -9.31 -1.71 1.12
C ILE A 36 -9.52 -3.22 1.26
N TRP A 37 -8.45 -3.97 1.03
CA TRP A 37 -8.42 -5.42 1.08
C TRP A 37 -7.60 -5.88 2.30
N ASN A 38 -8.14 -6.82 3.06
CA ASN A 38 -7.46 -7.34 4.26
C ASN A 38 -6.22 -8.19 3.92
N SER A 39 -6.11 -8.70 2.70
CA SER A 39 -4.94 -9.44 2.23
C SER A 39 -4.80 -9.41 0.71
N ILE A 40 -3.56 -9.66 0.25
CA ILE A 40 -3.23 -9.83 -1.18
C ILE A 40 -4.04 -10.98 -1.78
N SER A 41 -4.15 -12.09 -1.05
CA SER A 41 -4.86 -13.29 -1.51
C SER A 41 -6.36 -13.02 -1.74
N LEU A 42 -6.98 -12.21 -0.89
CA LEU A 42 -8.39 -11.83 -1.06
C LEU A 42 -8.56 -10.90 -2.26
N ALA A 43 -7.70 -9.89 -2.39
CA ALA A 43 -7.70 -8.96 -3.52
C ALA A 43 -7.48 -9.69 -4.85
N GLY A 44 -6.48 -10.59 -4.89
CA GLY A 44 -6.13 -11.34 -6.09
C GLY A 44 -7.25 -12.28 -6.54
N LYS A 45 -7.94 -12.94 -5.61
CA LYS A 45 -9.12 -13.78 -5.92
C LYS A 45 -10.26 -12.95 -6.51
N MET A 46 -10.57 -11.80 -5.93
CA MET A 46 -11.70 -10.97 -6.35
C MET A 46 -11.44 -10.22 -7.66
N LEU A 47 -10.22 -9.69 -7.82
CA LEU A 47 -9.81 -8.95 -9.02
C LEU A 47 -9.28 -9.86 -10.13
N LYS A 48 -9.12 -11.16 -9.86
CA LYS A 48 -8.47 -12.14 -10.74
C LYS A 48 -7.06 -11.73 -11.17
N ILE A 49 -6.31 -11.12 -10.24
CA ILE A 49 -4.92 -10.67 -10.43
C ILE A 49 -4.00 -11.59 -9.62
N ALA A 50 -2.85 -11.96 -10.20
CA ALA A 50 -1.85 -12.75 -9.48
C ALA A 50 -1.31 -11.97 -8.28
N GLY A 51 -1.24 -12.62 -7.11
CA GLY A 51 -0.75 -11.97 -5.88
C GLY A 51 0.68 -11.43 -6.01
N ASN A 52 1.52 -12.08 -6.81
CA ASN A 52 2.89 -11.61 -7.10
C ASN A 52 2.87 -10.23 -7.80
N SER A 53 2.01 -10.05 -8.81
CA SER A 53 1.87 -8.76 -9.50
C SER A 53 1.39 -7.65 -8.56
N ILE A 54 0.49 -7.98 -7.64
CA ILE A 54 0.04 -7.03 -6.61
C ILE A 54 1.18 -6.68 -5.65
N SER A 55 1.95 -7.68 -5.19
CA SER A 55 3.08 -7.49 -4.28
C SER A 55 4.18 -6.65 -4.92
N GLU A 56 4.53 -6.93 -6.18
CA GLU A 56 5.50 -6.14 -6.94
C GLU A 56 5.04 -4.69 -7.03
N CYS A 57 3.81 -4.42 -7.48
CA CYS A 57 3.27 -3.06 -7.54
C CYS A 57 3.35 -2.32 -6.18
N CYS A 58 3.03 -2.99 -5.07
CA CYS A 58 3.16 -2.41 -3.74
C CYS A 58 4.61 -2.12 -3.35
N TRP A 59 5.58 -2.93 -3.80
CA TRP A 59 7.01 -2.64 -3.60
C TRP A 59 7.48 -1.44 -4.44
N TRP A 60 7.06 -1.36 -5.70
CA TRP A 60 7.39 -0.21 -6.57
C TRP A 60 6.87 1.11 -5.99
N LEU A 61 5.62 1.11 -5.49
CA LEU A 61 5.04 2.30 -4.85
C LEU A 61 5.77 2.70 -3.56
N ALA A 62 6.25 1.74 -2.76
CA ALA A 62 7.05 2.04 -1.59
C ALA A 62 8.41 2.66 -1.95
N LEU A 63 9.03 2.21 -3.05
CA LEU A 63 10.27 2.76 -3.58
C LEU A 63 10.09 4.15 -4.22
N ASP A 64 8.97 4.41 -4.90
CA ASP A 64 8.67 5.74 -5.48
C ASP A 64 8.50 6.80 -4.39
N VAL A 65 7.80 6.47 -3.30
CA VAL A 65 7.64 7.36 -2.14
C VAL A 65 8.99 7.65 -1.45
N LEU A 66 9.89 6.67 -1.38
CA LEU A 66 11.24 6.86 -0.85
C LEU A 66 12.12 7.72 -1.77
N ARG A 67 11.97 7.59 -3.10
CA ARG A 67 12.74 8.37 -4.08
C ARG A 67 12.30 9.83 -4.19
N ARG A 68 11.02 10.13 -4.00
CA ARG A 68 10.50 11.52 -3.97
C ARG A 68 10.91 12.32 -2.72
N LEU A 69 11.58 11.67 -1.77
CA LEU A 69 12.01 12.26 -0.50
C LEU A 69 13.47 12.74 -0.52
N HIS A 70 14.12 12.74 -1.69
CA HIS A 70 15.50 13.15 -1.90
C HIS A 70 15.62 14.11 -3.10
#